data_AF-A0A5N5CUJ5-F1
#
_entry.id   AF-A0A5N5CUJ5-F1
#
_cell.length_a   1.000
_cell.length_b   1.000
_cell.length_c   1.000
_cell.angle_alpha   90.00
_cell.angle_beta   90.00
_cell.angle_gamma   90.00
#
_symmetry.space_group_name_H-M   'P 1'
#
loop_
_entity.id
_entity.type
_entity.pdbx_description
1 polymer ?
#
loop_
_entity_poly.entity_id
_entity_poly.type
_entity_poly.pdbx_seq_one_letter_code
_entity_poly.pdbx_strand_id
1 'polypeptide(L)'
;MLADFFNAGLDPLTVINHFPGNIHQYETEMTIEHALSFHSSEPGMASFLARLLFRNVTDGKNSFLYTLCAGCSRVLDPTIEADARAAIEICLERYVTPHVADGMSQAPLMALLNSISWFDTRRGHPTRLTSLHVMLKYVTIHDSGPIMEALKSAETADDEKKAYIFDVVCLLLQHFSSDIRDTPCWPNAEFWNYFPITTQYQDYRDNSPFHQSVVSVFYQLPATVDILRRAAESIAMQKFLSQQLRREKRTRDYRGIWEVLTQQQRNRMLPGGKEDAEAALPRAFVVDILELLVDEQQKRIQNEI
;
A
#
# COMPACT_ATOMS: atom_id res chain seq x y z
N MET A 1 25.70 -8.38 25.55
CA MET A 1 24.98 -9.52 26.14
C MET A 1 24.10 -10.24 25.12
N LEU A 2 23.00 -9.65 24.61
CA LEU A 2 22.14 -10.36 23.63
C LEU A 2 22.87 -10.75 22.34
N ALA A 3 23.70 -9.85 21.80
CA ALA A 3 24.57 -10.16 20.66
C ALA A 3 25.51 -11.36 20.94
N ASP A 4 25.99 -11.48 22.18
CA ASP A 4 26.90 -12.55 22.57
C ASP A 4 26.17 -13.89 22.61
N PHE A 5 24.90 -13.93 23.01
CA PHE A 5 24.07 -15.14 22.95
C PHE A 5 23.81 -15.61 21.52
N PHE A 6 23.49 -14.70 20.59
CA PHE A 6 23.36 -15.04 19.17
C PHE A 6 24.69 -15.51 18.57
N ASN A 7 25.81 -14.86 18.93
CA ASN A 7 27.14 -15.31 18.52
C ASN A 7 27.53 -16.67 19.14
N ALA A 8 26.97 -17.01 20.30
CA ALA A 8 27.15 -18.30 20.96
C ALA A 8 26.20 -19.40 20.41
N GLY A 9 25.39 -19.11 19.39
CA GLY A 9 24.56 -20.10 18.69
C GLY A 9 23.10 -20.15 19.14
N LEU A 10 22.59 -19.15 19.86
CA LEU A 10 21.15 -19.05 20.11
C LEU A 10 20.40 -18.90 18.78
N ASP A 11 19.51 -19.84 18.47
CA ASP A 11 18.71 -19.80 17.24
C ASP A 11 17.49 -18.87 17.43
N PRO A 12 17.37 -17.77 16.65
CA PRO A 12 16.22 -16.86 16.71
C PRO A 12 14.87 -17.53 16.41
N LEU A 13 14.88 -18.65 15.68
CA LEU A 13 13.70 -19.44 15.32
C LEU A 13 13.29 -20.43 16.42
N THR A 14 14.06 -20.51 17.50
CA THR A 14 13.69 -21.35 18.65
C THR A 14 12.31 -20.94 19.15
N VAL A 15 11.42 -21.93 19.25
CA VAL A 15 10.07 -21.75 19.77
C VAL A 15 10.12 -21.62 21.29
N ILE A 16 9.46 -20.59 21.80
CA ILE A 16 9.21 -20.32 23.21
C ILE A 16 7.82 -20.86 23.52
N ASN A 17 7.77 -21.94 24.29
CA ASN A 17 6.51 -22.59 24.63
C ASN A 17 5.68 -21.78 25.65
N HIS A 18 6.31 -20.97 26.52
CA HIS A 18 5.64 -20.22 27.58
C HIS A 18 6.16 -18.78 27.69
N PHE A 19 5.32 -17.80 27.37
CA PHE A 19 5.61 -16.38 27.62
C PHE A 19 5.05 -15.95 28.98
N PRO A 20 5.83 -15.29 29.86
CA PRO A 20 5.34 -14.82 31.14
C PRO A 20 4.23 -13.77 30.95
N GLY A 21 3.15 -13.87 31.74
CA GLY A 21 2.11 -12.82 31.82
C GLY A 21 0.77 -13.12 31.16
N ASN A 22 0.47 -14.37 30.74
CA ASN A 22 -0.82 -14.76 30.15
C ASN A 22 -1.22 -14.00 28.87
N ILE A 23 -0.30 -13.22 28.29
CA ILE A 23 -0.60 -12.38 27.13
C ILE A 23 -0.98 -13.25 25.94
N HIS A 24 -0.53 -14.52 25.86
CA HIS A 24 -0.74 -15.41 24.71
C HIS A 24 -1.38 -16.77 25.03
N GLN A 25 -2.34 -16.84 25.95
CA GLN A 25 -2.96 -18.11 26.42
C GLN A 25 -3.52 -19.06 25.34
N TYR A 26 -3.67 -18.61 24.08
CA TYR A 26 -4.21 -19.39 22.97
C TYR A 26 -3.30 -19.48 21.73
N GLU A 27 -2.12 -18.87 21.76
CA GLU A 27 -1.13 -18.96 20.66
C GLU A 27 -0.04 -19.95 21.08
N THR A 28 0.01 -21.09 20.39
CA THR A 28 0.74 -22.28 20.85
C THR A 28 2.25 -22.24 20.63
N GLU A 29 2.78 -21.40 19.75
CA GLU A 29 4.21 -21.36 19.43
C GLU A 29 4.64 -19.96 19.00
N MET A 30 5.57 -19.32 19.73
CA MET A 30 6.18 -18.03 19.35
C MET A 30 7.70 -18.18 19.28
N THR A 31 8.35 -17.59 18.28
CA THR A 31 9.81 -17.62 18.17
C THR A 31 10.48 -16.57 19.06
N ILE A 32 11.76 -16.77 19.39
CA ILE A 32 12.59 -15.77 20.10
C ILE A 32 12.59 -14.43 19.37
N GLU A 33 12.67 -14.45 18.04
CA GLU A 33 12.63 -13.22 17.24
C GLU A 33 11.29 -12.45 17.35
N HIS A 34 10.14 -13.14 17.39
CA HIS A 34 8.84 -12.51 17.59
C HIS A 34 8.74 -11.89 19.00
N ALA A 35 9.10 -12.68 20.00
CA ALA A 35 9.14 -12.27 21.40
C ALA A 35 9.94 -10.98 21.59
N LEU A 36 11.17 -10.95 21.07
CA LEU A 36 12.04 -9.79 21.21
C LEU A 36 11.55 -8.59 20.39
N SER A 37 11.03 -8.80 19.19
CA SER A 37 10.61 -7.69 18.32
C SER A 37 9.33 -6.99 18.81
N PHE A 38 8.41 -7.74 19.41
CA PHE A 38 7.06 -7.25 19.71
C PHE A 38 6.73 -7.17 21.20
N HIS A 39 7.42 -7.94 22.05
CA HIS A 39 7.14 -8.01 23.49
C HIS A 39 8.31 -7.53 24.36
N SER A 40 9.36 -6.98 23.76
CA SER A 40 10.41 -6.31 24.52
C SER A 40 9.90 -5.00 25.12
N SER A 41 10.30 -4.72 26.37
CA SER A 41 10.03 -3.44 27.03
C SER A 41 10.89 -2.29 26.48
N GLU A 42 11.93 -2.61 25.69
CA GLU A 42 12.85 -1.63 25.13
C GLU A 42 12.53 -1.38 23.65
N PRO A 43 12.28 -0.12 23.23
CA PRO A 43 12.12 0.21 21.82
C PRO A 43 13.45 -0.01 21.06
N GLY A 44 13.39 -0.32 19.76
CA GLY A 44 14.58 -0.50 18.93
C GLY A 44 15.05 -1.96 18.79
N MET A 45 14.41 -2.91 19.48
CA MET A 45 14.79 -4.32 19.47
C MET A 45 14.64 -4.96 18.09
N ALA A 46 13.59 -4.65 17.34
CA ALA A 46 13.39 -5.19 15.99
C ALA A 46 14.50 -4.68 15.06
N SER A 47 14.82 -3.39 15.11
CA SER A 47 15.93 -2.81 14.31
C SER A 47 17.29 -3.36 14.72
N PHE A 48 17.52 -3.60 16.01
CA PHE A 48 18.73 -4.24 16.50
C PHE A 48 18.89 -5.66 15.93
N LEU A 49 17.82 -6.47 16.00
CA LEU A 49 17.81 -7.82 15.45
C LEU A 49 18.01 -7.80 13.93
N ALA A 50 17.35 -6.91 13.19
CA ALA A 50 17.55 -6.76 11.75
C ALA A 50 19.02 -6.54 11.38
N ARG A 51 19.75 -5.74 12.17
CA ARG A 51 21.18 -5.46 11.96
C ARG A 51 22.08 -6.64 12.34
N LEU A 52 21.70 -7.37 13.40
CA LEU A 52 22.47 -8.47 13.97
C LEU A 52 22.33 -9.76 13.16
N LEU A 53 21.09 -10.19 12.89
CA LEU A 53 20.78 -11.45 12.18
C LEU A 53 21.34 -11.44 10.76
N PHE A 54 21.43 -10.27 10.13
CA PHE A 54 22.03 -10.12 8.82
C PHE A 54 23.52 -10.51 8.77
N ARG A 55 24.25 -10.41 9.89
CA ARG A 55 25.69 -10.72 9.92
C ARG A 55 25.99 -12.22 9.87
N ASN A 56 25.07 -13.07 10.33
CA ASN A 56 25.44 -14.42 10.78
C ASN A 56 24.64 -15.60 10.19
N VAL A 57 23.53 -15.41 9.46
CA VAL A 57 22.67 -16.57 9.06
C VAL A 57 22.21 -16.46 7.61
N THR A 58 22.54 -17.44 6.77
CA THR A 58 22.12 -17.52 5.34
C THR A 58 20.69 -18.02 5.13
N ASP A 59 20.12 -18.82 6.04
CA ASP A 59 18.84 -19.54 5.78
C ASP A 59 17.60 -19.04 6.57
N GLY A 60 17.77 -18.25 7.64
CA GLY A 60 16.66 -17.72 8.47
C GLY A 60 16.09 -16.36 8.01
N LYS A 61 16.61 -15.80 6.92
CA LYS A 61 16.44 -14.40 6.52
C LYS A 61 15.02 -14.01 6.14
N ASN A 62 14.28 -14.92 5.49
CA ASN A 62 12.87 -14.71 5.15
C ASN A 62 11.94 -14.86 6.34
N SER A 63 12.31 -15.69 7.32
CA SER A 63 11.49 -15.89 8.52
C SER A 63 11.39 -14.60 9.33
N PHE A 64 12.49 -13.90 9.54
CA PHE A 64 12.46 -12.67 10.33
C PHE A 64 11.66 -11.55 9.63
N LEU A 65 11.85 -11.35 8.33
CA LEU A 65 11.07 -10.38 7.56
C LEU A 65 9.58 -10.76 7.57
N TYR A 66 9.26 -12.04 7.41
CA TYR A 66 7.88 -12.55 7.54
C TYR A 66 7.30 -12.23 8.92
N THR A 67 8.03 -12.48 10.01
CA THR A 67 7.62 -12.17 11.39
C THR A 67 7.31 -10.69 11.57
N LEU A 68 8.17 -9.80 11.06
CA LEU A 68 7.95 -8.35 11.13
C LEU A 68 6.69 -7.92 10.36
N CYS A 69 6.52 -8.45 9.14
CA CYS A 69 5.38 -8.19 8.28
C CYS A 69 4.07 -8.73 8.88
N ALA A 70 4.08 -9.95 9.42
CA ALA A 70 2.95 -10.54 10.11
C ALA A 70 2.54 -9.71 11.33
N GLY A 71 3.49 -9.11 12.04
CA GLY A 71 3.20 -8.24 13.17
C GLY A 71 2.69 -8.99 14.41
N CYS A 72 2.09 -8.25 15.34
CA CYS A 72 1.48 -8.81 16.54
C CYS A 72 0.19 -8.07 16.89
N SER A 73 -0.93 -8.80 16.98
CA SER A 73 -2.26 -8.24 17.29
C SER A 73 -2.38 -7.63 18.69
N ARG A 74 -1.43 -7.97 19.57
CA ARG A 74 -1.39 -7.55 20.98
C ARG A 74 -0.48 -6.35 21.25
N VAL A 75 0.35 -5.97 20.28
CA VAL A 75 1.18 -4.77 20.41
C VAL A 75 0.32 -3.55 20.14
N LEU A 76 0.23 -2.69 21.16
CA LEU A 76 -0.51 -1.43 21.10
C LEU A 76 0.42 -0.21 21.07
N ASP A 77 1.72 -0.42 21.25
CA ASP A 77 2.70 0.67 21.34
C ASP A 77 3.12 1.13 19.93
N PRO A 78 2.83 2.40 19.55
CA PRO A 78 3.23 2.94 18.26
C PRO A 78 4.74 2.95 18.02
N THR A 79 5.54 2.98 19.09
CA THR A 79 7.01 2.98 19.00
C THR A 79 7.54 1.62 18.56
N ILE A 80 6.92 0.53 19.02
CA ILE A 80 7.25 -0.84 18.60
C ILE A 80 6.87 -1.03 17.12
N GLU A 81 5.71 -0.53 16.69
CA GLU A 81 5.31 -0.56 15.29
C GLU A 81 6.26 0.27 14.40
N ALA A 82 6.67 1.46 14.86
CA ALA A 82 7.62 2.30 14.14
C ALA A 82 9.02 1.65 14.02
N ASP A 83 9.44 0.92 15.07
CA ASP A 83 10.67 0.14 15.06
C ASP A 83 10.56 -1.08 14.13
N ALA A 84 9.44 -1.80 14.14
CA ALA A 84 9.19 -2.89 13.20
C ALA A 84 9.23 -2.42 11.74
N ARG A 85 8.64 -1.25 11.44
CA ARG A 85 8.77 -0.60 10.12
C ARG A 85 10.23 -0.30 9.76
N ALA A 86 11.01 0.26 10.68
CA ALA A 86 12.44 0.54 10.45
C ALA A 86 13.24 -0.75 10.24
N ALA A 87 12.92 -1.81 10.98
CA ALA A 87 13.51 -3.13 10.82
C ALA A 87 13.19 -3.74 9.44
N ILE A 88 11.94 -3.63 8.97
CA ILE A 88 11.54 -4.04 7.61
C ILE A 88 12.39 -3.32 6.55
N GLU A 89 12.59 -2.01 6.70
CA GLU A 89 13.42 -1.21 5.78
C GLU A 89 14.88 -1.69 5.77
N ILE A 90 15.49 -1.86 6.95
CA ILE A 90 16.86 -2.40 7.09
C ILE A 90 16.98 -3.79 6.46
N CYS A 91 15.98 -4.65 6.68
CA CYS A 91 15.90 -5.97 6.09
C CYS A 91 15.90 -5.87 4.57
N LEU A 92 14.97 -5.11 3.98
CA LEU A 92 14.83 -5.01 2.52
C LEU A 92 16.06 -4.40 1.83
N GLU A 93 16.63 -3.33 2.39
CA GLU A 93 17.87 -2.70 1.89
C GLU A 93 19.04 -3.69 1.80
N ARG A 94 19.04 -4.69 2.68
CA ARG A 94 20.12 -5.66 2.80
C ARG A 94 19.82 -7.00 2.12
N TYR A 95 18.54 -7.38 2.00
CA TYR A 95 18.09 -8.66 1.45
C TYR A 95 17.84 -8.61 -0.06
N VAL A 96 17.36 -7.49 -0.60
CA VAL A 96 16.88 -7.45 -1.98
C VAL A 96 18.01 -7.07 -2.92
N THR A 97 18.63 -8.09 -3.54
CA THR A 97 19.32 -7.89 -4.81
C THR A 97 18.24 -7.44 -5.82
N PRO A 98 18.34 -6.27 -6.48
CA PRO A 98 17.25 -5.67 -7.26
C PRO A 98 16.68 -6.51 -8.44
N HIS A 99 17.19 -7.71 -8.69
CA HIS A 99 17.02 -8.45 -9.93
C HIS A 99 16.72 -9.95 -9.78
N VAL A 100 16.48 -10.46 -8.56
CA VAL A 100 16.01 -11.84 -8.43
C VAL A 100 14.50 -11.81 -8.19
N ALA A 101 13.75 -12.05 -9.26
CA ALA A 101 12.31 -12.28 -9.24
C ALA A 101 11.99 -13.70 -8.75
N ASP A 102 12.60 -14.13 -7.65
CA ASP A 102 12.24 -15.38 -7.00
C ASP A 102 11.08 -15.13 -6.03
N GLY A 103 10.14 -16.07 -5.98
CA GLY A 103 8.90 -16.02 -5.17
C GLY A 103 9.10 -15.92 -3.65
N MET A 104 10.30 -15.57 -3.21
CA MET A 104 10.71 -15.34 -1.83
C MET A 104 10.16 -14.03 -1.24
N SER A 105 9.77 -13.06 -2.07
CA SER A 105 9.23 -11.76 -1.62
C SER A 105 7.70 -11.73 -1.43
N GLN A 106 6.97 -12.73 -1.94
CA GLN A 106 5.50 -12.75 -1.87
C GLN A 106 5.00 -13.11 -0.47
N ALA A 107 5.64 -14.06 0.22
CA ALA A 107 5.18 -14.50 1.54
C ALA A 107 5.19 -13.38 2.61
N PRO A 108 6.25 -12.57 2.76
CA PRO A 108 6.21 -11.42 3.67
C PRO A 108 5.19 -10.35 3.25
N LEU A 109 4.99 -10.12 1.94
CA LEU A 109 3.98 -9.17 1.46
C LEU A 109 2.58 -9.65 1.85
N MET A 110 2.28 -10.93 1.59
CA MET A 110 1.00 -11.54 1.96
C MET A 110 0.80 -11.52 3.48
N ALA A 111 1.85 -11.76 4.28
CA ALA A 111 1.79 -11.65 5.74
C ALA A 111 1.44 -10.22 6.19
N LEU A 112 2.05 -9.20 5.57
CA LEU A 112 1.73 -7.79 5.85
C LEU A 112 0.28 -7.47 5.49
N LEU A 113 -0.21 -7.92 4.34
CA LEU A 113 -1.60 -7.70 3.90
C LEU A 113 -2.60 -8.43 4.80
N ASN A 114 -2.28 -9.64 5.22
CA ASN A 114 -3.07 -10.34 6.23
C ASN A 114 -3.05 -9.57 7.56
N SER A 115 -1.89 -9.00 7.97
CA SER A 115 -1.82 -8.15 9.17
C SER A 115 -2.71 -6.91 9.09
N ILE A 116 -2.78 -6.32 7.90
CA ILE A 116 -3.65 -5.21 7.58
C ILE A 116 -5.11 -5.60 7.78
N SER A 117 -5.54 -6.83 7.47
CA SER A 117 -6.94 -7.24 7.59
C SER A 117 -7.47 -7.19 9.03
N TRP A 118 -6.67 -7.58 10.03
CA TRP A 118 -7.08 -7.61 11.44
C TRP A 118 -6.66 -6.38 12.27
N PHE A 119 -5.87 -5.46 11.69
CA PHE A 119 -5.44 -4.26 12.40
C PHE A 119 -6.63 -3.35 12.76
N ASP A 120 -6.68 -2.91 14.01
CA ASP A 120 -7.77 -2.06 14.53
C ASP A 120 -7.52 -0.60 14.14
N THR A 121 -8.41 -0.07 13.29
CA THR A 121 -8.30 1.28 12.70
C THR A 121 -8.42 2.41 13.70
N ARG A 122 -9.05 2.15 14.86
CA ARG A 122 -9.14 3.13 15.96
C ARG A 122 -7.78 3.47 16.58
N ARG A 123 -6.73 2.75 16.19
CA ARG A 123 -5.36 2.85 16.74
C ARG A 123 -4.41 3.70 15.88
N GLY A 124 -4.90 4.29 14.79
CA GLY A 124 -4.12 5.13 13.89
C GLY A 124 -3.57 4.34 12.70
N HIS A 125 -3.78 4.90 11.51
CA HIS A 125 -3.52 4.30 10.20
C HIS A 125 -2.07 4.26 9.68
N PRO A 126 -1.09 5.08 10.14
CA PRO A 126 0.04 5.40 9.27
C PRO A 126 1.10 4.30 9.17
N THR A 127 1.38 3.53 10.23
CA THR A 127 2.63 2.74 10.26
C THR A 127 2.59 1.53 9.33
N ARG A 128 1.49 0.77 9.28
CA ARG A 128 1.36 -0.42 8.43
C ARG A 128 1.26 -0.07 6.95
N LEU A 129 0.53 1.00 6.60
CA LEU A 129 0.52 1.54 5.24
C LEU A 129 1.91 2.04 4.82
N THR A 130 2.64 2.68 5.74
CA THR A 130 4.04 3.08 5.48
C THR A 130 4.94 1.87 5.29
N SER A 131 4.80 0.81 6.08
CA SER A 131 5.52 -0.45 5.89
C SER A 131 5.23 -1.06 4.52
N LEU A 132 3.97 -1.05 4.07
CA LEU A 132 3.60 -1.52 2.74
C LEU A 132 4.27 -0.68 1.65
N HIS A 133 4.29 0.65 1.81
CA HIS A 133 4.98 1.54 0.89
C HIS A 133 6.48 1.26 0.81
N VAL A 134 7.13 0.96 1.94
CA VAL A 134 8.54 0.53 1.97
C VAL A 134 8.72 -0.80 1.24
N MET A 135 7.86 -1.80 1.50
CA MET A 135 7.95 -3.10 0.82
C MET A 135 7.84 -2.98 -0.70
N LEU A 136 6.89 -2.19 -1.19
CA LEU A 136 6.62 -2.06 -2.62
C LEU A 136 7.71 -1.31 -3.40
N LYS A 137 8.68 -0.66 -2.72
CA LYS A 137 9.92 -0.17 -3.36
C LYS A 137 10.82 -1.31 -3.85
N TYR A 138 10.70 -2.48 -3.23
CA TYR A 138 11.59 -3.63 -3.45
C TYR A 138 10.86 -4.86 -4.01
N VAL A 139 9.53 -4.90 -3.93
CA VAL A 139 8.70 -6.02 -4.37
C VAL A 139 7.88 -5.62 -5.59
N THR A 140 7.97 -6.42 -6.65
CA THR A 140 7.09 -6.30 -7.82
C THR A 140 5.89 -7.23 -7.67
N ILE A 141 4.70 -6.71 -7.93
CA ILE A 141 3.46 -7.50 -7.91
C ILE A 141 3.25 -8.07 -9.30
N HIS A 142 3.14 -9.40 -9.40
CA HIS A 142 3.00 -10.14 -10.67
C HIS A 142 1.62 -10.82 -10.85
N ASP A 143 0.80 -10.88 -9.80
CA ASP A 143 -0.53 -11.50 -9.82
C ASP A 143 -1.56 -10.71 -8.98
N SER A 144 -2.84 -11.05 -9.05
CA SER A 144 -3.89 -10.39 -8.25
C SER A 144 -3.92 -10.80 -6.77
N GLY A 145 -3.14 -11.80 -6.35
CA GLY A 145 -3.18 -12.36 -5.00
C GLY A 145 -3.09 -11.31 -3.89
N PRO A 146 -2.10 -10.39 -3.93
CA PRO A 146 -2.00 -9.29 -2.98
C PRO A 146 -3.24 -8.39 -2.94
N ILE A 147 -3.85 -8.08 -4.09
CA ILE A 147 -5.06 -7.25 -4.14
C ILE A 147 -6.25 -8.00 -3.54
N MET A 148 -6.38 -9.29 -3.87
CA MET A 148 -7.43 -10.14 -3.33
C MET A 148 -7.33 -10.30 -1.80
N GLU A 149 -6.11 -10.44 -1.27
CA GLU A 149 -5.89 -10.52 0.17
C GLU A 149 -6.27 -9.21 0.88
N ALA A 150 -5.89 -8.05 0.31
CA ALA A 150 -6.28 -6.75 0.86
C ALA A 150 -7.80 -6.55 0.89
N LEU A 151 -8.52 -7.08 -0.11
CA LEU A 151 -9.98 -6.94 -0.24
C LEU A 151 -10.78 -7.91 0.64
N LYS A 152 -10.17 -8.98 1.15
CA LYS A 152 -10.84 -10.09 1.84
C LYS A 152 -11.74 -9.66 3.02
N SER A 153 -11.36 -8.60 3.73
CA SER A 153 -12.11 -8.09 4.89
C SER A 153 -13.05 -6.91 4.58
N ALA A 154 -13.18 -6.50 3.32
CA ALA A 154 -13.93 -5.29 2.95
C ALA A 154 -15.42 -5.33 3.31
N GLU A 155 -16.06 -6.49 3.18
CA GLU A 155 -17.51 -6.63 3.42
C GLU A 155 -17.89 -6.47 4.89
N THR A 156 -17.05 -6.96 5.80
CA THR A 156 -17.30 -6.92 7.25
C THR A 156 -16.69 -5.69 7.93
N ALA A 157 -15.96 -4.87 7.18
CA ALA A 157 -15.29 -3.68 7.67
C ALA A 157 -16.26 -2.52 7.92
N ASP A 158 -15.98 -1.72 8.95
CA ASP A 158 -16.59 -0.40 9.11
C ASP A 158 -16.05 0.60 8.06
N ASP A 159 -16.64 1.79 7.98
CA ASP A 159 -16.31 2.77 6.94
C ASP A 159 -14.86 3.27 7.04
N GLU A 160 -14.33 3.39 8.26
CA GLU A 160 -12.94 3.78 8.50
C GLU A 160 -11.98 2.70 7.98
N LYS A 161 -12.29 1.43 8.24
CA LYS A 161 -11.53 0.30 7.72
C LYS A 161 -11.65 0.14 6.21
N LYS A 162 -12.81 0.42 5.62
CA LYS A 162 -12.97 0.45 4.16
C LYS A 162 -12.12 1.54 3.51
N ALA A 163 -12.03 2.73 4.11
CA ALA A 163 -11.14 3.79 3.64
C ALA A 163 -9.67 3.35 3.70
N TYR A 164 -9.27 2.69 4.78
CA TYR A 164 -7.91 2.15 4.91
C TYR A 164 -7.61 1.06 3.86
N ILE A 165 -8.53 0.12 3.64
CA ILE A 165 -8.41 -0.91 2.59
C ILE A 165 -8.31 -0.26 1.20
N PHE A 166 -9.09 0.79 0.95
CA PHE A 166 -9.02 1.56 -0.30
C PHE A 166 -7.61 2.14 -0.54
N ASP A 167 -6.97 2.73 0.47
CA ASP A 167 -5.61 3.26 0.35
C ASP A 167 -4.59 2.14 0.06
N VAL A 168 -4.74 0.99 0.72
CA VAL A 168 -3.91 -0.20 0.48
C VAL A 168 -4.06 -0.69 -0.97
N VAL A 169 -5.29 -0.83 -1.45
CA VAL A 169 -5.57 -1.30 -2.83
C VAL A 169 -5.05 -0.29 -3.85
N CYS A 170 -5.21 1.02 -3.61
CA CYS A 170 -4.61 2.06 -4.44
C CYS A 170 -3.09 1.87 -4.57
N LEU A 171 -2.41 1.66 -3.44
CA LEU A 171 -0.96 1.50 -3.40
C LEU A 171 -0.49 0.24 -4.14
N LEU A 172 -1.22 -0.88 -3.99
CA LEU A 172 -0.94 -2.12 -4.73
C LEU A 172 -1.15 -1.94 -6.24
N LEU A 173 -2.25 -1.30 -6.66
CA LEU A 173 -2.55 -1.03 -8.07
C LEU A 173 -1.54 -0.09 -8.74
N GLN A 174 -0.92 0.83 -7.99
CA GLN A 174 0.16 1.68 -8.48
C GLN A 174 1.44 0.90 -8.79
N HIS A 175 1.73 -0.15 -8.02
CA HIS A 175 2.94 -0.97 -8.13
C HIS A 175 2.72 -2.27 -8.93
N PHE A 176 1.55 -2.42 -9.55
CA PHE A 176 1.24 -3.52 -10.46
C PHE A 176 2.12 -3.41 -11.72
N SER A 177 2.86 -4.48 -12.06
CA SER A 177 3.81 -4.47 -13.17
C SER A 177 3.13 -4.24 -14.53
N SER A 178 3.83 -3.55 -15.44
CA SER A 178 3.40 -3.37 -16.83
C SER A 178 3.43 -4.65 -17.66
N ASP A 179 4.28 -5.60 -17.28
CA ASP A 179 4.61 -6.80 -18.06
C ASP A 179 3.59 -7.94 -17.85
N ILE A 180 2.51 -7.65 -17.12
CA ILE A 180 1.48 -8.60 -16.69
C ILE A 180 0.56 -9.05 -17.84
N ARG A 181 0.57 -8.37 -19.00
CA ARG A 181 -0.28 -8.74 -20.14
C ARG A 181 -0.12 -10.19 -20.59
N ASP A 182 1.04 -10.78 -20.32
CA ASP A 182 1.38 -12.15 -20.69
C ASP A 182 1.22 -13.17 -19.54
N THR A 183 0.71 -12.74 -18.37
CA THR A 183 0.56 -13.59 -17.18
C THR A 183 -0.90 -13.65 -16.72
N PRO A 184 -1.52 -14.83 -16.56
CA PRO A 184 -2.89 -14.95 -16.08
C PRO A 184 -2.97 -14.54 -14.62
N CYS A 185 -3.30 -13.26 -14.39
CA CYS A 185 -3.17 -12.62 -13.09
C CYS A 185 -4.49 -12.45 -12.36
N TRP A 186 -5.64 -12.58 -13.02
CA TRP A 186 -6.97 -12.36 -12.44
C TRP A 186 -7.89 -13.58 -12.58
N PRO A 187 -8.87 -13.76 -11.67
CA PRO A 187 -9.82 -14.88 -11.72
C PRO A 187 -10.63 -14.99 -13.01
N ASN A 188 -10.76 -13.89 -13.77
CA ASN A 188 -11.47 -13.83 -15.04
C ASN A 188 -10.59 -13.14 -16.09
N ALA A 189 -10.47 -13.76 -17.27
CA ALA A 189 -9.68 -13.26 -18.40
C ALA A 189 -10.13 -11.88 -18.91
N GLU A 190 -11.40 -11.50 -18.72
CA GLU A 190 -11.90 -10.18 -19.10
C GLU A 190 -11.19 -9.04 -18.35
N PHE A 191 -10.69 -9.29 -17.14
CA PHE A 191 -9.97 -8.29 -16.35
C PHE A 191 -8.64 -7.92 -17.00
N TRP A 192 -8.03 -8.83 -17.76
CA TRP A 192 -6.70 -8.62 -18.35
C TRP A 192 -6.67 -7.38 -19.27
N ASN A 193 -7.80 -7.05 -19.90
CA ASN A 193 -7.90 -5.88 -20.77
C ASN A 193 -7.82 -4.54 -20.02
N TYR A 194 -8.07 -4.53 -18.72
CA TYR A 194 -8.11 -3.33 -17.89
C TYR A 194 -6.84 -3.14 -17.04
N PHE A 195 -5.90 -4.09 -17.10
CA PHE A 195 -4.62 -4.03 -16.41
C PHE A 195 -3.42 -4.06 -17.39
N PRO A 196 -2.31 -3.37 -17.09
CA PRO A 196 -2.15 -2.42 -15.98
C PRO A 196 -3.04 -1.18 -16.14
N ILE A 197 -3.36 -0.51 -15.03
CA ILE A 197 -4.23 0.68 -15.03
C ILE A 197 -3.66 1.77 -15.96
N THR A 198 -4.48 2.27 -16.89
CA THR A 198 -4.07 3.28 -17.88
C THR A 198 -4.43 4.71 -17.44
N THR A 199 -4.16 5.71 -18.28
CA THR A 199 -4.58 7.10 -18.06
C THR A 199 -6.05 7.35 -18.43
N GLN A 200 -6.73 6.37 -19.03
CA GLN A 200 -8.13 6.48 -19.45
C GLN A 200 -9.05 6.20 -18.26
N TYR A 201 -9.12 7.15 -17.33
CA TYR A 201 -9.91 6.98 -16.09
C TYR A 201 -11.40 6.71 -16.32
N GLN A 202 -11.92 7.05 -17.50
CA GLN A 202 -13.31 6.78 -17.89
C GLN A 202 -13.61 5.29 -17.99
N ASP A 203 -12.61 4.46 -18.31
CA ASP A 203 -12.74 3.01 -18.42
C ASP A 203 -13.05 2.34 -17.08
N TYR A 204 -12.81 3.04 -15.96
CA TYR A 204 -12.94 2.52 -14.59
C TYR A 204 -14.11 3.18 -13.82
N ARG A 205 -14.89 4.03 -14.49
CA ARG A 205 -16.03 4.74 -13.88
C ARG A 205 -17.15 3.78 -13.49
N ASP A 206 -18.07 4.29 -12.66
CA ASP A 206 -19.34 3.62 -12.45
C ASP A 206 -20.06 3.35 -13.78
N ASN A 207 -20.69 2.18 -13.87
CA ASN A 207 -21.31 1.60 -15.07
C ASN A 207 -20.41 1.38 -16.30
N SER A 208 -19.08 1.51 -16.16
CA SER A 208 -18.13 1.15 -17.23
C SER A 208 -18.12 -0.36 -17.49
N PRO A 209 -17.60 -0.79 -18.67
CA PRO A 209 -17.32 -2.21 -18.93
C PRO A 209 -16.45 -2.86 -17.84
N PHE A 210 -15.45 -2.14 -17.31
CA PHE A 210 -14.68 -2.62 -16.16
C PHE A 210 -15.57 -2.86 -14.94
N HIS A 211 -16.41 -1.88 -14.57
CA HIS A 211 -17.33 -2.03 -13.44
C HIS A 211 -18.24 -3.25 -13.60
N GLN A 212 -18.78 -3.49 -14.79
CA GLN A 212 -19.60 -4.66 -15.07
C GLN A 212 -18.83 -5.96 -14.90
N SER A 213 -17.57 -6.03 -15.34
CA SER A 213 -16.69 -7.18 -15.09
C SER A 213 -16.36 -7.35 -13.60
N VAL A 214 -16.11 -6.27 -12.85
CA VAL A 214 -15.91 -6.34 -11.39
C VAL A 214 -17.14 -6.89 -10.69
N VAL A 215 -18.32 -6.39 -11.05
CA VAL A 215 -19.61 -6.86 -10.52
C VAL A 215 -19.84 -8.32 -10.85
N SER A 216 -19.52 -8.79 -12.07
CA SER A 216 -19.78 -10.19 -12.45
C SER A 216 -18.95 -11.18 -11.64
N VAL A 217 -17.71 -10.82 -11.28
CA VAL A 217 -16.82 -11.67 -10.47
C VAL A 217 -17.13 -11.57 -8.98
N PHE A 218 -17.46 -10.38 -8.49
CA PHE A 218 -17.66 -10.10 -7.07
C PHE A 218 -19.12 -9.79 -6.74
N TYR A 219 -20.08 -10.43 -7.44
CA TYR A 219 -21.50 -10.07 -7.35
C TYR A 219 -22.11 -10.15 -5.95
N GLN A 220 -21.50 -10.93 -5.05
CA GLN A 220 -21.90 -11.06 -3.64
C GLN A 220 -21.13 -10.14 -2.68
N LEU A 221 -20.18 -9.37 -3.18
CA LEU A 221 -19.24 -8.58 -2.40
C LEU A 221 -19.27 -7.10 -2.85
N PRO A 222 -20.37 -6.37 -2.56
CA PRO A 222 -20.57 -5.01 -3.05
C PRO A 222 -19.53 -4.01 -2.54
N ALA A 223 -19.02 -4.15 -1.30
CA ALA A 223 -17.96 -3.27 -0.80
C ALA A 223 -16.64 -3.51 -1.55
N THR A 224 -16.34 -4.77 -1.85
CA THR A 224 -15.18 -5.19 -2.65
C THR A 224 -15.24 -4.60 -4.05
N VAL A 225 -16.41 -4.68 -4.70
CA VAL A 225 -16.65 -4.06 -6.01
C VAL A 225 -16.38 -2.56 -5.96
N ASP A 226 -16.98 -1.84 -5.00
CA ASP A 226 -16.83 -0.39 -4.91
C ASP A 226 -15.37 0.01 -4.65
N ILE A 227 -14.70 -0.65 -3.70
CA ILE A 227 -13.30 -0.34 -3.37
C ILE A 227 -12.39 -0.58 -4.58
N LEU A 228 -12.46 -1.75 -5.22
CA LEU A 228 -11.57 -2.07 -6.34
C LEU A 228 -11.82 -1.12 -7.52
N ARG A 229 -13.09 -0.86 -7.85
CA ARG A 229 -13.48 0.07 -8.91
C ARG A 229 -12.92 1.47 -8.65
N ARG A 230 -13.16 2.01 -7.46
CA ARG A 230 -12.72 3.36 -7.10
C ARG A 230 -11.22 3.48 -7.03
N ALA A 231 -10.54 2.45 -6.54
CA ALA A 231 -9.09 2.46 -6.47
C ALA A 231 -8.51 2.50 -7.89
N ALA A 232 -9.01 1.66 -8.80
CA ALA A 232 -8.63 1.69 -10.22
C ALA A 232 -8.88 3.06 -10.87
N GLU A 233 -10.07 3.64 -10.67
CA GLU A 233 -10.42 4.98 -11.16
C GLU A 233 -9.48 6.06 -10.59
N SER A 234 -9.21 6.02 -9.28
CA SER A 234 -8.33 6.95 -8.58
C SER A 234 -6.90 6.88 -9.13
N ILE A 235 -6.37 5.68 -9.34
CA ILE A 235 -5.04 5.49 -9.92
C ILE A 235 -4.99 5.99 -11.36
N ALA A 236 -6.03 5.70 -12.17
CA ALA A 236 -6.09 6.17 -13.54
C ALA A 236 -6.14 7.72 -13.61
N MET A 237 -6.90 8.36 -12.72
CA MET A 237 -6.95 9.82 -12.57
C MET A 237 -5.59 10.40 -12.18
N GLN A 238 -4.89 9.78 -11.22
CA GLN A 238 -3.55 10.22 -10.82
C GLN A 238 -2.53 10.08 -11.97
N LYS A 239 -2.59 8.97 -12.73
CA LYS A 239 -1.74 8.77 -13.91
C LYS A 239 -2.05 9.81 -14.99
N PHE A 240 -3.34 10.09 -15.24
CA PHE A 240 -3.77 11.15 -16.15
C PHE A 240 -3.19 12.51 -15.73
N LEU A 241 -3.39 12.92 -14.48
CA LEU A 241 -2.86 14.19 -13.98
C LEU A 241 -1.33 14.26 -14.10
N SER A 242 -0.64 13.19 -13.73
CA SER A 242 0.83 13.10 -13.85
C SER A 242 1.29 13.24 -15.30
N GLN A 243 0.58 12.61 -16.24
CA GLN A 243 0.87 12.75 -17.67
C GLN A 243 0.65 14.18 -18.15
N GLN A 244 -0.47 14.81 -17.76
CA GLN A 244 -0.76 16.19 -18.16
C GLN A 244 0.27 17.18 -17.58
N LEU A 245 0.68 16.99 -16.32
CA LEU A 245 1.69 17.85 -15.68
C LEU A 245 3.08 17.72 -16.32
N ARG A 246 3.40 16.61 -16.97
CA ARG A 246 4.64 16.41 -17.75
C ARG A 246 4.61 17.06 -19.13
N ARG A 247 3.43 17.38 -19.66
CA ARG A 247 3.29 18.01 -20.98
C ARG A 247 3.59 19.51 -20.92
N GLU A 248 3.94 20.08 -22.06
CA GLU A 248 4.01 21.52 -22.24
C GLU A 248 2.65 22.17 -22.02
N LYS A 249 2.63 23.34 -21.37
CA LYS A 249 1.41 24.05 -20.94
C LYS A 249 0.33 24.09 -22.02
N ARG A 250 0.67 24.51 -23.24
CA ARG A 250 -0.27 24.67 -24.37
C ARG A 250 -0.91 23.37 -24.88
N THR A 251 -0.36 22.20 -24.52
CA THR A 251 -0.81 20.88 -25.00
C THR A 251 -1.57 20.08 -23.94
N ARG A 252 -1.76 20.66 -22.76
CA ARG A 252 -2.47 20.02 -21.65
C ARG A 252 -3.96 20.05 -21.88
N ASP A 253 -4.60 18.95 -21.50
CA ASP A 253 -6.05 18.86 -21.44
C ASP A 253 -6.56 19.51 -20.14
N TYR A 254 -6.66 20.84 -20.14
CA TYR A 254 -7.15 21.61 -18.99
C TYR A 254 -8.59 21.25 -18.61
N ARG A 255 -9.42 20.87 -19.59
CA ARG A 255 -10.78 20.41 -19.33
C ARG A 255 -10.77 19.09 -18.58
N GLY A 256 -10.01 18.11 -19.07
CA GLY A 256 -9.85 16.82 -18.39
C GLY A 256 -9.24 16.98 -17.00
N ILE A 257 -8.25 17.87 -16.81
CA ILE A 257 -7.69 18.15 -15.48
C ILE A 257 -8.78 18.70 -14.55
N TRP A 258 -9.57 19.68 -15.00
CA TRP A 258 -10.67 20.25 -14.21
C TRP A 258 -11.72 19.20 -13.84
N GLU A 259 -12.12 18.35 -14.79
CA GLU A 259 -13.07 17.26 -14.56
C GLU A 259 -12.55 16.28 -13.49
N VAL A 260 -11.28 15.87 -13.58
CA VAL A 260 -10.66 14.98 -12.59
C VAL A 260 -10.60 15.62 -11.20
N LEU A 261 -10.19 16.88 -11.10
CA LEU A 261 -10.09 17.58 -9.82
C LEU A 261 -11.47 17.77 -9.17
N THR A 262 -12.49 18.11 -9.97
CA THR A 262 -13.88 18.21 -9.51
C THR A 262 -14.38 16.86 -8.99
N GLN A 263 -14.07 15.77 -9.70
CA GLN A 263 -14.47 14.42 -9.30
C GLN A 263 -13.78 13.98 -8.01
N GLN A 264 -12.49 14.27 -7.84
CA GLN A 264 -11.76 13.99 -6.60
C GLN A 264 -12.34 14.75 -5.41
N GLN A 265 -12.76 16.00 -5.58
CA GLN A 265 -13.42 16.77 -4.52
C GLN A 265 -14.76 16.13 -4.11
N ARG A 266 -15.57 15.67 -5.07
CA ARG A 266 -16.83 14.97 -4.78
C ARG A 266 -16.61 13.64 -4.06
N ASN A 267 -15.61 12.87 -4.48
CA ASN A 267 -15.31 11.55 -3.93
C ASN A 267 -14.70 11.58 -2.51
N ARG A 268 -14.17 12.73 -2.07
CA ARG A 268 -13.64 12.94 -0.70
C ARG A 268 -14.73 13.04 0.37
N MET A 269 -16.02 13.02 0.01
CA MET A 269 -17.15 13.12 0.93
C MET A 269 -17.61 11.77 1.54
N LEU A 270 -16.77 10.72 1.54
CA LEU A 270 -17.07 9.51 2.30
C LEU A 270 -16.89 9.71 3.82
N PRO A 271 -17.64 8.98 4.67
CA PRO A 271 -17.58 9.08 6.12
C PRO A 271 -16.25 8.51 6.61
N GLY A 272 -15.29 9.39 6.86
CA GLY A 272 -13.90 9.04 7.19
C GLY A 272 -12.94 10.19 6.87
N GLY A 273 -13.30 11.06 5.93
CA GLY A 273 -12.64 12.35 5.73
C GLY A 273 -13.15 13.40 6.71
N LYS A 274 -12.86 13.25 8.01
CA LYS A 274 -13.09 14.33 8.96
C LYS A 274 -12.11 15.48 8.67
N GLU A 275 -12.72 16.63 8.36
CA GLU A 275 -12.39 18.01 8.72
C GLU A 275 -10.92 18.43 8.61
N ASP A 276 -10.69 19.51 7.85
CA ASP A 276 -9.41 20.19 7.58
C ASP A 276 -8.52 19.64 6.46
N ALA A 277 -9.02 19.68 5.22
CA ALA A 277 -8.18 20.01 4.07
C ALA A 277 -9.04 20.46 2.89
N GLU A 278 -9.12 21.77 2.64
CA GLU A 278 -9.32 22.22 1.27
C GLU A 278 -8.27 21.51 0.40
N ALA A 279 -8.73 20.72 -0.57
CA ALA A 279 -7.84 20.08 -1.52
C ALA A 279 -7.17 21.20 -2.34
N ALA A 280 -6.01 21.66 -1.88
CA ALA A 280 -5.22 22.62 -2.63
C ALA A 280 -4.95 22.01 -4.01
N LEU A 281 -5.45 22.69 -5.06
CA LEU A 281 -5.13 22.36 -6.43
C LEU A 281 -3.60 22.22 -6.54
N PRO A 282 -3.07 21.22 -7.27
CA PRO A 282 -1.64 21.08 -7.45
C PRO A 282 -1.06 22.44 -7.87
N ARG A 283 -0.11 22.98 -7.09
CA ARG A 283 0.37 24.36 -7.27
C ARG A 283 0.77 24.67 -8.72
N ALA A 284 1.36 23.68 -9.40
CA ALA A 284 1.70 23.75 -10.82
C ALA A 284 0.46 24.03 -11.70
N PHE A 285 -0.65 23.32 -11.47
CA PHE A 285 -1.90 23.54 -12.21
C PHE A 285 -2.46 24.95 -12.00
N VAL A 286 -2.47 25.45 -10.77
CA VAL A 286 -2.92 26.82 -10.46
C VAL A 286 -2.08 27.86 -11.19
N VAL A 287 -0.75 27.71 -11.10
CA VAL A 287 0.19 28.62 -11.76
C VAL A 287 -0.02 28.60 -13.28
N ASP A 288 -0.17 27.42 -13.88
CA ASP A 288 -0.33 27.31 -15.32
C ASP A 288 -1.67 27.86 -15.84
N ILE A 289 -2.75 27.75 -15.08
CA ILE A 289 -4.01 28.42 -15.41
C ILE A 289 -3.86 29.94 -15.31
N LEU A 290 -3.24 30.44 -14.25
CA LEU A 290 -3.05 31.88 -14.07
C LEU A 290 -2.19 32.48 -15.19
N GLU A 291 -1.11 31.80 -15.58
CA GLU A 291 -0.29 32.23 -16.70
C GLU A 291 -1.05 32.24 -18.03
N LEU A 292 -1.85 31.20 -18.32
CA LEU A 292 -2.67 31.18 -19.54
C LEU A 292 -3.71 32.32 -19.58
N LEU A 293 -4.30 32.65 -18.43
CA LEU A 293 -5.25 33.76 -18.33
C LEU A 293 -4.57 35.11 -18.54
N VAL A 294 -3.35 35.28 -18.03
CA VAL A 294 -2.53 36.48 -18.27
C VAL A 294 -2.15 36.60 -19.74
N ASP A 295 -1.68 35.52 -20.36
CA ASP A 295 -1.32 35.47 -21.78
C ASP A 295 -2.53 35.85 -22.67
N GLU A 296 -3.72 35.34 -22.37
CA GLU A 296 -4.93 35.69 -23.11
C GLU A 296 -5.40 37.13 -22.88
N GLN A 297 -5.27 37.66 -21.66
CA GLN A 297 -5.55 39.09 -21.44
C GLN A 297 -4.58 39.98 -22.21
N GLN A 298 -3.29 39.65 -22.23
CA GLN A 298 -2.29 40.41 -22.97
C GLN A 298 -2.55 40.41 -24.48
N LYS A 299 -2.95 39.26 -25.05
CA LYS A 299 -3.36 39.19 -26.47
C LYS A 299 -4.61 40.01 -26.78
N ARG A 300 -5.60 40.02 -25.89
CA ARG A 300 -6.82 40.85 -26.08
C ARG A 300 -6.47 42.33 -26.11
N ILE A 301 -5.65 42.78 -25.17
CA ILE A 301 -5.18 44.18 -25.11
C ILE A 301 -4.40 44.55 -26.39
N GLN A 302 -3.57 43.65 -26.92
CA GLN A 302 -2.82 43.89 -28.15
C GLN A 302 -3.69 43.93 -29.42
N ASN A 303 -4.85 43.26 -29.43
CA ASN A 303 -5.78 43.27 -30.57
C ASN A 303 -6.79 44.42 -30.52
N GLU A 304 -6.87 45.16 -29.40
CA GLU A 304 -7.73 46.33 -29.21
C GLU A 304 -6.99 47.67 -29.46
N ILE A 305 -5.69 47.63 -29.78
CA ILE A 305 -4.84 48.77 -30.17
C ILE A 305 -4.56 48.69 -31.67
#